data_AF-A0A969ZIH9-F1
#
_entry.id   AF-A0A969ZIH9-F1
#
_cell.length_a   1.000
_cell.length_b   1.000
_cell.length_c   1.000
_cell.angle_alpha   90.00
_cell.angle_beta   90.00
_cell.angle_gamma   90.00
#
_symmetry.space_group_name_H-M   'P 1'
#
loop_
_entity.id
_entity.type
_entity.pdbx_description
1 polymer ?
#
loop_
_entity_poly.entity_id
_entity_poly.type
_entity_poly.pdbx_seq_one_letter_code
_entity_poly.pdbx_strand_id
1 'polypeptide(L)'
;MAEAKKDRNRELYEAKEAGVPFTKLAEKYGITVTCANTIYRREKIKEEHKNERYYQLLVSLTDSDEMITRTVHVLERNELDSAEAIMNVTKKELLKCRNCGDVMADLILKIADILHDEMKSN
;
A
#
# COMPACT_ATOMS: atom_id res chain seq x y z
N MET A 1 14.41 9.04 13.20
CA MET A 1 15.13 8.23 12.19
C MET A 1 14.20 7.62 11.13
N ALA A 2 12.99 7.19 11.49
CA ALA A 2 11.99 6.70 10.54
C ALA A 2 11.41 7.81 9.63
N GLU A 3 11.10 8.99 10.19
CA GLU A 3 10.62 10.16 9.42
C GLU A 3 11.64 10.65 8.40
N ALA A 4 12.90 10.86 8.80
CA ALA A 4 13.96 11.27 7.88
C ALA A 4 14.16 10.29 6.69
N LYS A 5 13.86 9.00 6.87
CA LYS A 5 13.87 8.02 5.77
C LYS A 5 12.65 8.18 4.86
N LYS A 6 11.46 8.42 5.42
CA LYS A 6 10.23 8.69 4.65
C LYS A 6 10.38 9.96 3.82
N ASP A 7 10.85 11.05 4.41
CA ASP A 7 11.02 12.33 3.74
C ASP A 7 12.01 12.23 2.57
N ARG A 8 13.18 11.62 2.80
CA ARG A 8 14.16 11.36 1.74
C ARG A 8 13.56 10.55 0.59
N ASN A 9 12.78 9.51 0.89
CA ASN A 9 12.19 8.67 -0.15
C ASN A 9 11.15 9.45 -0.98
N ARG A 10 10.34 10.28 -0.33
CA ARG A 10 9.39 11.17 -0.99
C ARG A 10 10.08 12.18 -1.88
N GLU A 11 11.10 12.89 -1.37
CA GLU A 11 11.89 13.84 -2.17
C GLU A 11 12.57 13.16 -3.38
N LEU A 12 13.06 11.92 -3.20
CA LEU A 12 13.64 11.14 -4.29
C LEU A 12 12.60 10.84 -5.37
N TYR A 13 11.39 10.43 -4.97
CA TYR A 13 10.28 10.18 -5.89
C TYR A 13 9.89 11.44 -6.67
N GLU A 14 9.63 12.55 -5.97
CA GLU A 14 9.23 13.83 -6.58
C GLU A 14 10.30 14.35 -7.55
N ALA A 15 11.58 14.30 -7.16
CA ALA A 15 12.68 14.69 -8.04
C ALA A 15 12.81 13.78 -9.26
N LYS A 16 12.51 12.49 -9.12
CA LYS A 16 12.53 11.55 -10.24
C LYS A 16 11.39 11.82 -11.24
N GLU A 17 10.18 12.10 -10.75
CA GLU A 17 9.03 12.50 -11.56
C GLU A 17 9.29 13.83 -12.28
N ALA A 18 10.04 14.75 -11.67
CA ALA A 18 10.52 15.98 -12.29
C ALA A 18 11.64 15.77 -13.34
N GLY A 19 12.03 14.53 -13.63
CA GLY A 19 12.99 14.17 -14.69
C GLY A 19 14.44 14.01 -14.23
N VAL A 20 14.75 14.11 -12.94
CA VAL A 20 16.13 13.95 -12.46
C VAL A 20 16.63 12.51 -12.69
N PRO A 21 17.82 12.29 -13.26
CA PRO A 21 18.39 10.95 -13.43
C PRO A 21 18.69 10.25 -12.09
N PHE A 22 18.54 8.92 -12.03
CA PHE A 22 18.86 8.15 -10.84
C PHE A 22 20.32 8.27 -10.39
N THR A 23 21.25 8.53 -11.31
CA THR A 23 22.67 8.78 -11.00
C THR A 23 22.85 10.00 -10.10
N LYS A 24 22.21 11.13 -10.46
CA LYS A 24 22.25 12.35 -9.65
C LYS A 24 21.57 12.19 -8.30
N LEU A 25 20.46 11.44 -8.24
CA LEU A 25 19.77 11.13 -6.98
C LEU A 25 20.62 10.24 -6.07
N ALA A 26 21.29 9.24 -6.64
CA ALA A 26 22.20 8.35 -5.94
C ALA A 26 23.38 9.11 -5.30
N GLU A 27 23.99 10.03 -6.07
CA GLU A 27 25.05 10.92 -5.58
C GLU A 27 24.56 11.84 -4.46
N LYS A 28 23.41 12.52 -4.63
CA LYS A 28 22.84 13.44 -3.62
C LYS A 28 22.66 12.78 -2.25
N TYR A 29 22.19 11.53 -2.24
CA TYR A 29 21.83 10.83 -1.01
C TYR A 29 22.88 9.80 -0.54
N GLY A 30 24.02 9.69 -1.24
CA GLY A 30 25.08 8.74 -0.90
C GLY A 30 24.63 7.26 -0.97
N ILE A 31 23.78 6.91 -1.94
CA ILE A 31 23.26 5.55 -2.14
C ILE A 31 23.61 5.02 -3.53
N THR A 32 23.40 3.74 -3.78
CA THR A 32 23.57 3.18 -5.13
C THR A 32 22.39 3.53 -6.05
N VAL A 33 22.63 3.57 -7.36
CA VAL A 33 21.57 3.77 -8.38
C VAL A 33 20.46 2.72 -8.25
N THR A 34 20.80 1.47 -7.97
CA THR A 34 19.83 0.39 -7.72
C THR A 34 18.97 0.65 -6.49
N CYS A 35 19.56 1.20 -5.42
CA CYS A 35 18.82 1.60 -4.22
C CYS A 35 17.85 2.74 -4.55
N ALA A 36 18.30 3.76 -5.28
CA ALA A 36 17.45 4.86 -5.73
C ALA A 36 16.26 4.37 -6.59
N ASN A 37 16.51 3.46 -7.53
CA ASN A 37 15.46 2.84 -8.35
C ASN A 37 14.46 2.03 -7.50
N THR A 38 14.95 1.24 -6.54
CA THR A 38 14.10 0.48 -5.61
C THR A 38 13.21 1.39 -4.78
N ILE A 39 13.76 2.50 -4.26
CA ILE A 39 13.00 3.49 -3.49
C ILE A 39 11.92 4.11 -4.38
N TYR A 40 12.29 4.59 -5.56
CA TYR A 40 11.34 5.17 -6.51
C TYR A 40 10.19 4.21 -6.84
N ARG A 41 10.49 2.96 -7.19
CA ARG A 41 9.45 1.97 -7.50
C ARG A 41 8.49 1.75 -6.33
N ARG A 42 9.01 1.69 -5.10
CA ARG A 42 8.19 1.52 -3.90
C ARG A 42 7.27 2.72 -3.67
N GLU A 43 7.77 3.95 -3.81
CA GLU A 43 6.94 5.14 -3.64
C GLU A 43 5.94 5.28 -4.79
N LYS A 44 6.33 4.97 -6.03
CA LYS A 44 5.41 4.96 -7.17
C LYS A 44 4.26 4.00 -6.97
N ILE A 45 4.54 2.77 -6.53
CA ILE A 45 3.52 1.77 -6.22
C ILE A 45 2.54 2.30 -5.16
N LYS A 46 3.03 3.00 -4.12
CA LYS A 46 2.14 3.63 -3.12
C LYS A 46 1.25 4.71 -3.73
N GLU A 47 1.79 5.56 -4.61
CA GLU A 47 1.00 6.59 -5.30
C GLU A 47 -0.02 5.97 -6.28
N GLU A 48 0.33 4.89 -6.96
CA GLU A 48 -0.60 4.14 -7.81
C GLU A 48 -1.74 3.55 -6.97
N HIS A 49 -1.41 2.90 -5.84
CA HIS A 49 -2.39 2.34 -4.92
C HIS A 49 -3.27 3.41 -4.23
N LYS A 50 -2.83 4.67 -4.10
CA LYS A 50 -3.70 5.75 -3.55
C LYS A 50 -4.98 5.94 -4.32
N ASN A 51 -4.98 5.59 -5.61
CA ASN A 51 -6.14 5.67 -6.49
C ASN A 51 -7.03 4.41 -6.42
N GLU A 52 -6.64 3.39 -5.66
CA GLU A 52 -7.44 2.19 -5.49
C GLU A 52 -8.57 2.40 -4.50
N ARG A 53 -9.71 1.75 -4.79
CA ARG A 53 -10.97 1.89 -4.08
C ARG A 53 -10.85 1.69 -2.56
N TYR A 54 -9.97 0.80 -2.11
CA TYR A 54 -9.82 0.46 -0.70
C TYR A 54 -8.68 1.16 0.01
N TYR A 55 -7.83 1.90 -0.70
CA TYR A 55 -6.71 2.60 -0.09
C TYR A 55 -7.19 3.66 0.91
N GLN A 56 -8.23 4.42 0.56
CA GLN A 56 -8.80 5.43 1.46
C GLN A 56 -9.43 4.80 2.71
N LEU A 57 -10.07 3.63 2.59
CA LEU A 57 -10.57 2.88 3.74
C LEU A 57 -9.42 2.35 4.60
N LEU A 58 -8.34 1.87 3.99
CA LEU A 58 -7.16 1.41 4.74
C LEU A 58 -6.49 2.57 5.50
N VAL A 59 -6.40 3.74 4.89
CA VAL A 59 -5.86 4.96 5.53
C VAL A 59 -6.71 5.39 6.74
N SER A 60 -8.04 5.25 6.68
CA SER A 60 -8.90 5.57 7.82
C SER A 60 -8.82 4.54 8.96
N LEU A 61 -8.34 3.33 8.66
CA LEU A 61 -8.21 2.22 9.61
C LEU A 61 -6.82 2.11 10.24
N THR A 62 -5.78 2.66 9.61
CA THR A 62 -4.40 2.62 10.13
C THR A 62 -3.50 3.72 9.56
N ASP A 63 -2.60 4.26 10.39
CA ASP A 63 -1.57 5.24 9.98
C ASP A 63 -0.29 4.60 9.40
N SER A 64 -0.27 3.27 9.26
CA SER A 64 0.93 2.55 8.81
C SER A 64 0.94 2.36 7.29
N ASP A 65 1.66 3.24 6.57
CA ASP A 65 1.86 3.13 5.11
C ASP A 65 2.32 1.73 4.67
N GLU A 66 3.19 1.10 5.46
CA GLU A 66 3.68 -0.25 5.16
C GLU A 66 2.54 -1.26 5.26
N MET A 67 1.68 -1.15 6.29
CA MET A 67 0.55 -2.04 6.44
C MET A 67 -0.47 -1.85 5.32
N ILE A 68 -0.79 -0.60 4.97
CA ILE A 68 -1.68 -0.27 3.85
C ILE A 68 -1.17 -0.92 2.56
N THR A 69 0.10 -0.66 2.22
CA THR A 69 0.73 -1.20 0.99
C THR A 69 0.75 -2.73 0.99
N ARG A 70 0.99 -3.37 2.14
CA ARG A 70 0.99 -4.84 2.24
C ARG A 70 -0.41 -5.42 2.12
N THR A 71 -1.41 -4.80 2.73
CA THR A 71 -2.80 -5.23 2.62
C THR A 71 -3.30 -5.12 1.19
N VAL A 72 -3.01 -4.02 0.49
CA VAL A 72 -3.34 -3.87 -0.94
C VAL A 72 -2.74 -5.00 -1.76
N HIS A 73 -1.44 -5.28 -1.61
CA HIS A 73 -0.82 -6.40 -2.32
C HIS A 73 -1.44 -7.76 -1.97
N VAL A 74 -1.95 -7.95 -0.75
CA VAL A 74 -2.70 -9.17 -0.39
C VAL A 74 -4.01 -9.21 -1.14
N LEU A 75 -4.75 -8.10 -1.22
CA LEU A 75 -6.01 -8.03 -1.96
C LEU A 75 -5.79 -8.37 -3.45
N GLU A 76 -4.85 -7.70 -4.11
CA GLU A 76 -4.55 -7.92 -5.54
C GLU A 76 -4.13 -9.37 -5.83
N ARG A 77 -3.21 -9.93 -5.03
CA ARG A 77 -2.65 -11.27 -5.28
C ARG A 77 -3.65 -12.41 -5.06
N ASN A 78 -4.70 -12.15 -4.30
CA ASN A 78 -5.73 -13.13 -4.01
C ASN A 78 -7.04 -12.80 -4.74
N GLU A 79 -7.00 -11.90 -5.73
CA GLU A 79 -8.17 -11.52 -6.55
C GLU A 79 -9.34 -11.00 -5.70
N LEU A 80 -9.01 -10.32 -4.59
CA LEU A 80 -9.95 -9.64 -3.69
C LEU A 80 -10.02 -8.14 -4.04
N ASP A 81 -10.11 -7.83 -5.33
CA ASP A 81 -10.14 -6.47 -5.88
C ASP A 81 -11.57 -5.92 -6.06
N SER A 82 -12.58 -6.78 -5.96
CA SER A 82 -14.00 -6.40 -6.01
C SER A 82 -14.63 -6.32 -4.62
N ALA A 83 -15.62 -5.44 -4.47
CA ALA A 83 -16.31 -5.26 -3.18
C ALA A 83 -17.01 -6.54 -2.75
N GLU A 84 -17.60 -7.24 -3.73
CA GLU A 84 -18.24 -8.54 -3.53
C GLU A 84 -17.26 -9.61 -3.05
N ALA A 85 -16.05 -9.68 -3.63
CA ALA A 85 -15.04 -10.63 -3.19
C ALA A 85 -14.59 -10.35 -1.74
N ILE A 86 -14.39 -9.08 -1.39
CA ILE A 86 -14.00 -8.69 -0.02
C ILE A 86 -15.12 -8.97 0.98
N MET A 87 -16.37 -8.64 0.65
CA MET A 87 -17.51 -8.83 1.57
C MET A 87 -17.81 -10.28 1.92
N ASN A 88 -17.42 -11.23 1.05
CA ASN A 88 -17.69 -12.65 1.23
C ASN A 88 -16.51 -13.44 1.84
N VAL A 89 -15.36 -12.81 2.04
CA VAL A 89 -14.18 -13.50 2.56
C VAL A 89 -14.26 -13.72 4.06
N THR A 90 -13.80 -14.88 4.53
CA THR A 90 -13.71 -15.18 5.97
C THR A 90 -12.29 -15.03 6.50
N LYS A 91 -12.15 -14.81 7.82
CA LYS A 91 -10.83 -14.79 8.48
C LYS A 91 -10.01 -16.05 8.17
N LYS A 92 -10.67 -17.22 8.11
CA LYS A 92 -10.02 -18.50 7.83
C LYS A 92 -9.46 -18.58 6.41
N GLU A 93 -10.13 -17.96 5.44
CA GLU A 93 -9.66 -17.90 4.06
C GLU A 93 -8.52 -16.90 3.93
N LEU A 94 -8.65 -15.72 4.56
CA LEU A 94 -7.59 -14.72 4.60
C LEU A 94 -6.30 -15.26 5.20
N LEU A 95 -6.37 -16.03 6.29
CA LEU A 95 -5.16 -16.62 6.91
C LEU A 95 -4.50 -17.72 6.07
N LYS A 96 -5.18 -18.23 5.02
CA LYS A 96 -4.55 -19.11 4.02
C LYS A 96 -3.86 -18.34 2.90
N CYS A 97 -4.21 -17.07 2.71
CA CYS A 97 -3.60 -16.22 1.71
C CYS A 97 -2.11 -15.99 2.03
N ARG A 98 -1.25 -16.13 1.01
CA ARG A 98 0.18 -15.94 1.19
C ARG A 98 0.47 -14.50 1.65
N ASN A 99 1.28 -14.37 2.71
CA ASN A 99 1.65 -13.10 3.35
C ASN A 99 0.49 -12.34 4.01
N CYS A 100 -0.66 -12.99 4.25
CA CYS A 100 -1.75 -12.42 5.03
C CYS A 100 -1.68 -12.94 6.48
N GLY A 101 -1.17 -12.11 7.38
CA GLY A 101 -1.15 -12.38 8.82
C GLY A 101 -2.38 -11.78 9.52
N ASP A 102 -2.53 -12.06 10.81
CA ASP A 102 -3.73 -11.67 11.58
C ASP A 102 -4.12 -10.21 11.46
N VAL A 103 -3.14 -9.29 11.55
CA VAL A 103 -3.38 -7.85 11.46
C VAL A 103 -3.96 -7.44 10.10
N MET A 104 -3.46 -8.03 9.01
CA MET A 104 -3.98 -7.75 7.67
C MET A 104 -5.36 -8.37 7.48
N ALA A 105 -5.57 -9.59 7.99
CA ALA A 105 -6.86 -10.23 7.94
C ALA A 105 -7.93 -9.39 8.66
N ASP A 106 -7.59 -8.85 9.84
CA ASP A 106 -8.48 -7.98 10.61
C ASP A 106 -8.77 -6.66 9.88
N LEU A 107 -7.79 -6.06 9.20
CA LEU A 107 -8.01 -4.87 8.37
C LEU A 107 -8.95 -5.15 7.20
N ILE A 108 -8.77 -6.27 6.49
CA ILE A 108 -9.62 -6.65 5.36
C ILE A 108 -11.06 -6.92 5.81
N LEU A 109 -11.24 -7.59 6.96
CA LEU A 109 -12.57 -7.81 7.52
C LEU A 109 -13.26 -6.51 7.94
N LYS A 110 -12.53 -5.54 8.50
CA LYS A 110 -13.10 -4.22 8.78
C LYS A 110 -13.54 -3.48 7.51
N ILE A 111 -12.80 -3.64 6.41
CA ILE A 111 -13.23 -3.11 5.11
C ILE A 111 -14.52 -3.81 4.66
N ALA A 112 -14.60 -5.13 4.79
CA ALA A 112 -15.81 -5.88 4.47
C ALA A 112 -17.02 -5.38 5.29
N ASP A 113 -16.85 -5.14 6.59
CA ASP A 113 -17.90 -4.60 7.45
C ASP A 113 -18.37 -3.21 6.99
N ILE A 114 -17.44 -2.30 6.68
CA ILE A 114 -17.78 -0.95 6.16
C ILE A 114 -18.56 -1.05 4.85
N LEU A 115 -18.14 -1.93 3.93
CA LEU A 115 -18.83 -2.13 2.65
C LEU A 115 -20.24 -2.71 2.84
N HIS A 116 -20.41 -3.64 3.79
CA HIS A 116 -21.73 -4.18 4.16
C HIS A 116 -22.66 -3.08 4.70
N ASP A 117 -22.15 -2.15 5.49
CA ASP A 117 -22.92 -1.05 6.07
C ASP A 117 -23.29 0.02 5.02
N GLU A 118 -22.39 0.31 4.07
CA GLU A 118 -22.67 1.21 2.93
C GLU A 118 -23.77 0.64 2.01
N MET A 119 -23.81 -0.68 1.80
CA MET A 119 -24.84 -1.33 0.99
C MET A 119 -26.22 -1.38 1.65
N LYS A 120 -26.28 -1.45 2.99
CA LYS A 120 -27.56 -1.38 3.72
C LYS A 120 -28.14 0.02 3.80
N SER A 121 -27.30 1.04 3.57
CA SER A 121 -27.66 2.45 3.65
C SER A 121 -28.10 3.05 2.31
N ASN A 122 -28.03 2.28 1.21
CA ASN A 122 -28.55 2.60 -0.12
C ASN A 122 -29.79 1.76 -0.44
#